data_AF-A0A0K1NM43-F1
#
_entry.id   AF-A0A0K1NM43-F1
#
_cell.length_a   1.000
_cell.length_b   1.000
_cell.length_c   1.000
_cell.angle_alpha   90.00
_cell.angle_beta   90.00
_cell.angle_gamma   90.00
#
_symmetry.space_group_name_H-M   'P 1'
#
loop_
_entity.id
_entity.type
_entity.pdbx_description
1 polymer ?
#
loop_
_entity_poly.entity_id
_entity_poly.type
_entity_poly.pdbx_seq_one_letter_code
_entity_poly.pdbx_strand_id
1 'polypeptide(L)'
;MIGKVFVLLVSASLTLCGCNKGKQEQPKYDEQGIKTAQTEFVEKGNQSVQNVNKRDAGFISNRSSEVTLTLSCFGVVNMDELDVLPRPDETSRKDSTVIEQLNRGEVFLLQPGTKGIMLTDTGAKLLVRFQIGELWIWKSATK
;
A
#
# COMPACT_ATOMS: atom_id res chain seq x y z
N MET A 1 -11.10 -83.25 22.20
CA MET A 1 -11.55 -83.65 20.86
C MET A 1 -10.67 -82.95 19.84
N ILE A 2 -9.92 -83.74 19.09
CA ILE A 2 -9.06 -83.32 17.97
C ILE A 2 -9.86 -83.49 16.69
N GLY A 3 -9.73 -82.54 15.77
CA GLY A 3 -10.28 -82.66 14.41
C GLY A 3 -9.69 -81.60 13.48
N LYS A 4 -8.49 -81.87 12.95
CA LYS A 4 -7.93 -81.18 11.79
C LYS A 4 -8.65 -81.65 10.52
N VAL A 5 -9.00 -80.74 9.60
CA VAL A 5 -8.88 -80.97 8.15
C VAL A 5 -8.57 -79.64 7.45
N PHE A 6 -7.54 -79.68 6.61
CA PHE A 6 -7.04 -78.64 5.70
C PHE A 6 -7.56 -78.96 4.29
N VAL A 7 -8.05 -77.98 3.51
CA VAL A 7 -8.04 -78.04 2.02
C VAL A 7 -7.86 -76.62 1.45
N LEU A 8 -7.00 -76.54 0.44
CA LEU A 8 -6.46 -75.38 -0.27
C LEU A 8 -7.30 -74.94 -1.50
N LEU A 9 -7.04 -73.69 -1.96
CA LEU A 9 -7.14 -73.13 -3.33
C LEU A 9 -8.57 -73.04 -3.93
N VAL A 10 -8.99 -71.95 -4.58
CA VAL A 10 -8.53 -71.50 -5.91
C VAL A 10 -8.81 -70.00 -6.11
N SER A 11 -7.81 -69.30 -6.63
CA SER A 11 -7.90 -67.95 -7.22
C SER A 11 -8.58 -68.00 -8.59
N ALA A 12 -9.59 -67.15 -8.82
CA ALA A 12 -10.11 -66.85 -10.15
C ALA A 12 -10.14 -65.33 -10.37
N SER A 13 -9.15 -64.84 -11.11
CA SER A 13 -9.12 -63.50 -11.68
C SER A 13 -9.88 -63.54 -13.01
N LEU A 14 -10.90 -62.69 -13.16
CA LEU A 14 -11.49 -62.35 -14.45
C LEU A 14 -11.39 -60.84 -14.64
N THR A 15 -10.39 -60.45 -15.41
CA THR A 15 -10.33 -59.17 -16.11
C THR A 15 -11.45 -59.13 -17.15
N LEU A 16 -12.10 -57.98 -17.35
CA LEU A 16 -12.42 -57.46 -18.69
C LEU A 16 -12.70 -55.95 -18.61
N CYS A 17 -11.99 -55.23 -19.46
CA CYS A 17 -12.03 -53.80 -19.70
C CYS A 17 -13.33 -53.42 -20.44
N GLY A 18 -13.88 -52.23 -20.15
CA GLY A 18 -15.02 -51.68 -20.87
C GLY A 18 -15.38 -50.27 -20.41
N CYS A 19 -14.65 -49.26 -20.90
CA CYS A 19 -15.09 -47.87 -20.84
C CYS A 19 -16.39 -47.69 -21.63
N ASN A 20 -17.44 -47.15 -21.00
CA ASN A 20 -18.38 -46.29 -21.73
C ASN A 20 -19.04 -45.25 -20.81
N LYS A 21 -18.97 -44.00 -21.28
CA LYS A 21 -19.48 -42.79 -20.64
C LYS A 21 -21.01 -42.82 -20.58
N GLY A 22 -21.61 -42.23 -19.53
CA GLY A 22 -22.95 -41.65 -19.68
C GLY A 22 -23.81 -41.49 -18.43
N LYS A 23 -23.92 -40.22 -18.00
CA LYS A 23 -25.05 -39.58 -17.30
C LYS A 23 -25.19 -39.79 -15.78
N GLN A 24 -24.46 -38.92 -15.06
CA GLN A 24 -24.98 -37.88 -14.16
C GLN A 24 -26.34 -38.15 -13.49
N GLU A 25 -26.31 -38.56 -12.23
CA GLU A 25 -27.47 -38.46 -11.32
C GLU A 25 -27.90 -37.00 -11.14
N GLN A 26 -29.21 -36.80 -11.12
CA GLN A 26 -29.87 -35.56 -10.68
C GLN A 26 -30.57 -35.81 -9.33
N PRO A 27 -30.88 -34.72 -8.58
CA PRO A 27 -30.59 -34.60 -7.16
C PRO A 27 -31.82 -34.87 -6.28
N LYS A 28 -31.60 -35.11 -4.98
CA LYS A 28 -32.56 -34.75 -3.93
C LYS A 28 -31.85 -34.27 -2.65
N TYR A 29 -32.00 -32.99 -2.36
CA TYR A 29 -31.87 -32.43 -1.01
C TYR A 29 -32.92 -31.31 -0.89
N ASP A 30 -33.92 -31.56 -0.05
CA ASP A 30 -34.73 -30.56 0.65
C ASP A 30 -34.41 -30.72 2.14
N GLU A 31 -34.41 -29.77 3.06
CA GLU A 31 -34.47 -28.31 3.08
C GLU A 31 -34.13 -27.97 4.54
N GLN A 32 -33.16 -27.08 4.80
CA GLN A 32 -33.08 -26.16 5.96
C GLN A 32 -31.77 -25.35 5.84
N GLY A 33 -31.86 -24.29 5.03
CA GLY A 33 -30.73 -23.55 4.50
C GLY A 33 -30.05 -22.62 5.51
N ILE A 34 -28.92 -23.07 6.06
CA ILE A 34 -27.81 -22.15 6.32
C ILE A 34 -27.20 -21.86 4.94
N LYS A 35 -27.50 -20.69 4.38
CA LYS A 35 -26.76 -20.18 3.22
C LYS A 35 -25.35 -19.82 3.69
N THR A 36 -24.45 -20.79 3.72
CA THR A 36 -23.02 -20.51 3.85
C THR A 36 -22.63 -19.69 2.63
N ALA A 37 -22.40 -18.39 2.81
CA ALA A 37 -21.84 -17.55 1.77
C ALA A 37 -20.47 -18.11 1.41
N GLN A 38 -20.36 -18.77 0.26
CA GLN A 38 -19.06 -19.19 -0.24
C GLN A 38 -18.30 -17.92 -0.65
N THR A 39 -17.45 -17.44 0.24
CA THR A 39 -16.45 -16.44 -0.11
C THR A 39 -15.30 -17.18 -0.77
N GLU A 40 -15.07 -16.92 -2.06
CA GLU A 40 -13.85 -17.38 -2.72
C GLU A 40 -12.63 -16.93 -1.89
N PHE A 41 -11.81 -17.89 -1.47
CA PHE A 41 -10.55 -17.59 -0.80
C PHE A 41 -9.57 -17.04 -1.84
N VAL A 42 -9.47 -15.73 -1.91
CA VAL A 42 -8.47 -15.06 -2.74
C VAL A 42 -7.17 -14.99 -1.94
N GLU A 43 -6.25 -15.92 -2.22
CA GLU A 43 -4.94 -16.08 -1.54
C GLU A 43 -4.15 -14.76 -1.46
N LYS A 44 -4.34 -13.87 -2.43
CA LYS A 44 -3.91 -12.47 -2.40
C LYS A 44 -5.14 -11.60 -2.54
N GLY A 45 -5.82 -11.31 -1.42
CA GLY A 45 -7.07 -10.56 -1.38
C GLY A 45 -7.10 -9.35 -2.34
N ASN A 46 -8.27 -9.02 -2.86
CA ASN A 46 -8.47 -8.05 -3.94
C ASN A 46 -7.52 -6.83 -3.84
N GLN A 47 -6.61 -6.71 -4.82
CA GLN A 47 -5.59 -5.66 -4.85
C GLN A 47 -6.19 -4.25 -4.78
N SER A 48 -7.39 -4.06 -5.35
CA SER A 48 -8.13 -2.80 -5.26
C SER A 48 -8.53 -2.50 -3.81
N VAL A 49 -9.04 -3.49 -3.09
CA VAL A 49 -9.41 -3.38 -1.66
C VAL A 49 -8.18 -3.10 -0.80
N GLN A 50 -7.05 -3.77 -1.07
CA GLN A 50 -5.80 -3.48 -0.36
C GLN A 50 -5.32 -2.04 -0.62
N ASN A 51 -5.43 -1.55 -1.85
CA ASN A 51 -5.04 -0.19 -2.22
C ASN A 51 -5.99 0.87 -1.62
N VAL A 52 -7.29 0.59 -1.50
CA VAL A 52 -8.24 1.45 -0.80
C VAL A 52 -7.92 1.49 0.69
N ASN A 53 -7.76 0.33 1.34
CA ASN A 53 -7.43 0.26 2.77
C ASN A 53 -6.09 0.93 3.11
N LYS A 54 -5.07 0.80 2.25
CA LYS A 54 -3.80 1.52 2.42
C LYS A 54 -3.97 3.04 2.34
N ARG A 55 -4.78 3.53 1.41
CA ARG A 55 -5.11 4.97 1.29
C ARG A 55 -5.89 5.46 2.52
N ASP A 56 -6.91 4.73 2.93
CA ASP A 56 -7.80 5.12 4.02
C ASP A 56 -7.11 5.07 5.39
N ALA A 57 -6.20 4.10 5.60
CA ALA A 57 -5.38 4.01 6.81
C ALA A 57 -4.15 4.93 6.79
N GLY A 58 -3.99 5.76 5.75
CA GLY A 58 -2.87 6.72 5.65
C GLY A 58 -1.51 6.07 5.39
N PHE A 59 -1.45 4.80 5.00
CA PHE A 59 -0.20 4.14 4.62
C PHE A 59 0.26 4.64 3.25
N ILE A 60 1.25 5.52 3.25
CA ILE A 60 1.89 5.97 2.02
C ILE A 60 2.79 4.83 1.49
N SER A 61 2.21 4.00 0.62
CA SER A 61 2.81 2.75 0.12
C SER A 61 3.88 2.96 -0.97
N ASN A 62 4.13 4.18 -1.43
CA ASN A 62 5.04 4.44 -2.54
C ASN A 62 6.33 5.10 -2.04
N ARG A 63 7.38 4.28 -1.87
CA ARG A 63 8.77 4.76 -1.72
C ARG A 63 9.25 5.59 -2.92
N SER A 64 8.57 5.51 -4.06
CA SER A 64 8.83 6.33 -5.25
C SER A 64 8.46 7.81 -5.07
N SER A 65 7.76 8.15 -4.00
CA SER A 65 7.36 9.54 -3.69
C SER A 65 8.18 10.14 -2.55
N GLU A 66 9.17 9.42 -2.01
CA GLU A 66 10.12 10.00 -1.05
C GLU A 66 11.02 10.99 -1.78
N VAL A 67 11.07 12.22 -1.28
CA VAL A 67 12.00 13.25 -1.72
C VAL A 67 12.99 13.53 -0.61
N THR A 68 14.24 13.79 -0.99
CA THR A 68 15.28 14.21 -0.06
C THR A 68 15.75 15.60 -0.45
N LEU A 69 15.80 16.51 0.53
CA LEU A 69 16.35 17.84 0.31
C LEU A 69 17.86 17.76 0.06
N THR A 70 18.33 18.43 -0.99
CA THR A 70 19.77 18.49 -1.33
C THR A 70 20.44 19.77 -0.83
N LEU A 71 19.66 20.80 -0.53
CA LEU A 71 20.11 22.11 -0.08
C LEU A 71 19.13 22.71 0.94
N SER A 72 19.62 23.63 1.77
CA SER A 72 18.78 24.35 2.73
C SER A 72 17.76 25.19 1.98
N CYS A 73 16.48 25.09 2.36
CA CYS A 73 15.41 25.84 1.73
C CYS A 73 14.34 26.23 2.74
N PHE A 74 13.53 27.23 2.41
CA PHE A 74 12.32 27.49 3.15
C PHE A 74 11.19 26.59 2.66
N GLY A 75 10.41 26.06 3.60
CA GLY A 75 9.12 25.45 3.36
C GLY A 75 8.02 26.32 3.94
N VAL A 76 6.90 26.43 3.23
CA VAL A 76 5.76 27.27 3.64
C VAL A 76 4.46 26.50 3.63
N VAL A 77 3.52 26.89 4.49
CA VAL A 77 2.18 26.27 4.49
C VAL A 77 1.38 26.71 3.26
N ASN A 78 1.52 27.97 2.85
CA ASN A 78 0.81 28.53 1.70
C ASN A 78 1.75 28.70 0.49
N MET A 79 1.41 28.08 -0.64
CA MET A 79 2.25 28.04 -1.85
C MET A 79 2.68 29.42 -2.38
N ASP A 80 1.81 30.42 -2.25
CA ASP A 80 2.04 31.76 -2.79
C ASP A 80 3.13 32.52 -2.02
N GLU A 81 3.36 32.16 -0.76
CA GLU A 81 4.40 32.77 0.07
C GLU A 81 5.81 32.35 -0.36
N LEU A 82 5.93 31.24 -1.08
CA LEU A 82 7.22 30.71 -1.52
C LEU A 82 7.93 31.63 -2.54
N ASP A 83 7.16 32.42 -3.29
CA ASP A 83 7.69 33.33 -4.33
C ASP A 83 8.29 34.61 -3.77
N VAL A 84 7.89 35.01 -2.56
CA VAL A 84 8.30 36.27 -1.93
C VAL A 84 9.42 36.08 -0.90
N LEU A 85 9.78 34.83 -0.60
CA LEU A 85 10.84 34.55 0.35
C LEU A 85 12.23 34.81 -0.26
N PRO A 86 13.14 35.41 0.51
CA PRO A 86 14.53 35.51 0.10
C PRO A 86 15.16 34.12 0.06
N ARG A 87 16.32 34.01 -0.58
CA ARG A 87 17.08 32.77 -0.49
C ARG A 87 17.61 32.60 0.94
N PRO A 88 17.64 31.37 1.49
CA PRO A 88 18.12 31.15 2.86
C PRO A 88 19.56 31.63 3.11
N ASP A 89 20.42 31.60 2.09
CA ASP A 89 21.80 32.10 2.13
C ASP A 89 21.91 33.63 2.05
N GLU A 90 20.91 34.28 1.47
CA GLU A 90 20.80 35.75 1.38
C GLU A 90 20.08 36.37 2.59
N THR A 91 19.44 35.53 3.42
CA THR A 91 18.68 36.00 4.60
C THR A 91 19.64 36.54 5.66
N SER A 92 19.76 37.87 5.71
CA SER A 92 20.48 38.56 6.79
C SER A 92 19.74 38.38 8.11
N ARG A 93 20.47 38.32 9.23
CA ARG A 93 19.89 38.33 10.60
C ARG A 93 18.96 39.52 10.89
N LYS A 94 18.86 40.48 9.96
CA LYS A 94 18.05 41.71 10.06
C LYS A 94 16.72 41.64 9.31
N ASP A 95 16.41 40.56 8.60
CA ASP A 95 15.10 40.42 7.97
C ASP A 95 14.03 40.05 9.00
N SER A 96 13.47 41.09 9.63
CA SER A 96 12.47 40.97 10.69
C SER A 96 11.22 40.21 10.25
N THR A 97 10.85 40.31 8.97
CA THR A 97 9.64 39.67 8.42
C THR A 97 9.77 38.16 8.36
N VAL A 98 10.89 37.64 7.83
CA VAL A 98 11.13 36.18 7.75
C VAL A 98 11.26 35.58 9.15
N ILE A 99 11.92 36.30 10.07
CA ILE A 99 12.02 35.88 11.48
C ILE A 99 10.63 35.80 12.12
N GLU A 100 9.75 36.76 11.87
CA GLU A 100 8.39 36.74 12.39
C GLU A 100 7.57 35.57 11.83
N GLN A 101 7.66 35.31 10.52
CA GLN A 101 6.99 34.18 9.88
C GLN A 101 7.49 32.82 10.39
N LEU A 102 8.80 32.70 10.64
CA LEU A 102 9.38 31.52 11.30
C LEU A 102 8.82 31.33 12.70
N ASN A 103 8.69 32.40 13.48
CA ASN A 103 8.16 32.33 14.86
C ASN A 103 6.67 31.99 14.90
N ARG A 104 5.91 32.36 13.86
CA ARG A 104 4.48 32.01 13.71
C ARG A 104 4.26 30.59 13.18
N GLY A 105 5.30 29.94 12.67
CA GLY A 105 5.19 28.62 12.03
C GLY A 105 4.50 28.67 10.66
N GLU A 106 4.55 29.82 9.98
CA GLU A 106 4.08 29.97 8.59
C GLU A 106 5.17 29.51 7.61
N VAL A 107 6.43 29.80 7.98
CA VAL A 107 7.65 29.45 7.25
C VAL A 107 8.51 28.54 8.12
N PHE A 108 9.23 27.61 7.49
CA PHE A 108 10.14 26.67 8.14
C PHE A 108 11.46 26.63 7.39
N LEU A 109 12.57 26.73 8.11
CA LEU A 109 13.89 26.53 7.54
C LEU A 109 14.24 25.04 7.55
N LEU A 110 14.26 24.42 6.37
CA LEU A 110 14.53 22.99 6.19
C LEU A 110 16.01 22.76 5.86
N GLN A 111 16.58 21.69 6.42
CA GLN A 111 17.99 21.35 6.25
C GLN A 111 18.20 20.30 5.15
N PRO A 112 19.37 20.29 4.48
CA PRO A 112 19.75 19.22 3.57
C PRO A 112 19.67 17.85 4.26
N GLY A 113 19.28 16.83 3.51
CA GLY A 113 19.06 15.47 4.03
C GLY A 113 17.70 15.25 4.70
N THR A 114 16.91 16.31 4.92
CA THR A 114 15.52 16.16 5.39
C THR A 114 14.73 15.38 4.35
N LYS A 115 14.01 14.35 4.82
CA LYS A 115 13.18 13.49 3.99
C LYS A 115 11.72 13.83 4.18
N GLY A 116 10.97 13.76 3.09
CA GLY A 116 9.52 13.90 3.12
C GLY A 116 8.87 13.11 2.01
N ILE A 117 7.55 13.02 2.04
CA ILE A 117 6.77 12.36 1.00
C ILE A 117 6.10 13.41 0.12
N MET A 118 6.43 13.43 -1.17
CA MET A 118 5.78 14.27 -2.16
C MET A 118 4.30 13.89 -2.29
N LEU A 119 3.43 14.87 -2.06
CA LEU A 119 1.98 14.77 -2.21
C LEU A 119 1.52 15.37 -3.55
N THR A 120 2.16 16.44 -4.02
CA THR A 120 1.79 17.14 -5.26
C THR A 120 3.03 17.74 -5.94
N ASP A 121 3.03 17.74 -7.28
CA ASP A 121 4.06 18.36 -8.12
C ASP A 121 3.39 19.32 -9.10
N THR A 122 3.72 20.62 -9.02
CA THR A 122 3.21 21.66 -9.92
C THR A 122 4.22 22.03 -11.01
N GLY A 123 5.27 21.24 -11.18
CA GLY A 123 6.38 21.46 -12.09
C GLY A 123 7.53 22.19 -11.40
N ALA A 124 7.27 23.38 -10.83
CA ALA A 124 8.30 24.19 -10.16
C ALA A 124 8.29 24.05 -8.63
N LYS A 125 7.12 23.76 -8.04
CA LYS A 125 6.92 23.64 -6.59
C LYS A 125 6.41 22.25 -6.25
N LEU A 126 6.77 21.76 -5.09
CA LEU A 126 6.30 20.48 -4.55
C LEU A 126 5.57 20.71 -3.24
N LEU A 127 4.43 20.05 -3.06
CA LEU A 127 3.84 19.86 -1.74
C LEU A 127 4.42 18.58 -1.15
N VAL A 128 5.07 18.68 0.01
CA VAL A 128 5.78 17.57 0.64
C VAL A 128 5.33 17.45 2.09
N ARG A 129 4.95 16.25 2.50
CA ARG A 129 4.70 15.91 3.91
C ARG A 129 6.01 15.55 4.59
N PHE A 130 6.48 16.45 5.44
CA PHE A 130 7.58 16.23 6.37
C PHE A 130 7.05 15.78 7.73
N GLN A 131 7.96 15.43 8.66
CA GLN A 131 7.58 15.13 10.05
C GLN A 131 6.93 16.33 10.76
N ILE A 132 7.34 17.54 10.39
CA ILE A 132 6.83 18.80 10.96
C ILE A 132 5.47 19.22 10.38
N GLY A 133 5.05 18.65 9.25
CA GLY A 133 3.82 19.03 8.56
C GLY A 133 3.93 18.98 7.04
N GLU A 134 2.85 19.39 6.39
CA GLU A 134 2.78 19.53 4.94
C GLU A 134 3.25 20.92 4.54
N LEU A 135 4.27 20.98 3.68
CA LEU A 135 4.90 22.24 3.28
C LEU A 135 5.11 22.26 1.77
N TRP A 136 4.91 23.44 1.19
CA TRP A 136 5.33 23.77 -0.15
C TRP A 136 6.81 24.14 -0.17
N ILE A 137 7.55 23.60 -1.12
CA ILE A 137 8.98 23.87 -1.35
C ILE A 137 9.28 24.03 -2.84
N TRP A 138 10.43 24.60 -3.17
CA TRP A 138 10.94 24.63 -4.53
C TRP A 138 11.46 23.26 -4.94
N LYS A 139 11.06 22.77 -6.12
CA LYS A 139 11.51 21.47 -6.65
C LYS A 139 13.02 21.40 -6.83
N SER A 140 13.66 22.52 -7.15
CA SER A 140 15.12 22.64 -7.27
C SER A 140 15.87 22.31 -5.97
N ALA A 141 15.21 22.33 -4.82
CA ALA A 141 15.80 21.95 -3.54
C ALA A 141 15.80 20.43 -3.28
N THR A 142 15.23 19.64 -4.20
CA THR A 142 15.03 18.19 -4.04
C THR A 142 15.79 17.38 -5.09
N LYS A 143 15.98 16.09 -4.81
CA LYS A 143 16.45 15.07 -5.77
C LYS A 143 15.47 13.91 -5.82
#